data_AF-A0A9N8WNQ1-F1
#
_entry.id   AF-A0A9N8WNQ1-F1
#
_cell.length_a   1.000
_cell.length_b   1.000
_cell.length_c   1.000
_cell.angle_alpha   90.00
_cell.angle_beta   90.00
_cell.angle_gamma   90.00
#
_symmetry.space_group_name_H-M   'P 1'
#
loop_
_entity.id
_entity.type
_entity.pdbx_description
1 polymer ?
#
loop_
_entity_poly.entity_id
_entity_poly.type
_entity_poly.pdbx_seq_one_letter_code
_entity_poly.pdbx_strand_id
1 'polypeptide(L)'
;MVDNDFIRSAKRALSALLESARGEPGSKYKSEESEETSEPRAKQLKLSQNEDFSTSPSKHKVLYNPIDTNDFMLECARYGWTNTEEDILKCEYCGEQMLVKIIPNIEIEEKMIVHYHEGLSNAHASTCPWRERHCDDFIYKISLALDQSILKGFLTRASPLIQLGDKLPVIKVEINEEFTQTINAVMPSEAKTVDQDILIAAACLSLFGWEYELIDGLDMLKCPFCFRQCPLLNYRNIAKHREIQQKRDKGILQDNQKDEENTQDMEILDLKFDTELEHRWYCAWITGDGKPNVNKTSEELTKKKPGWHITLDGIVRSSIPFNPNTSVDLTDLRLSELRNNLSPSKKMM
;
A
#
# COMPACT_ATOMS: atom_id res chain seq x y z
N MET A 1 -22.13 7.55 14.51
CA MET A 1 -20.75 7.94 14.87
C MET A 1 -19.97 6.65 14.95
N VAL A 2 -19.08 6.39 14.00
CA VAL A 2 -18.22 5.20 14.05
C VAL A 2 -17.23 5.41 15.18
N ASP A 3 -17.13 4.43 16.08
CA ASP A 3 -16.30 4.52 17.26
C ASP A 3 -14.82 4.58 16.84
N ASN A 4 -14.15 5.68 17.18
CA ASN A 4 -12.74 5.91 16.80
C ASN A 4 -11.81 4.83 17.37
N ASP A 5 -12.21 4.16 18.44
CA ASP A 5 -11.44 3.09 19.05
C ASP A 5 -11.50 1.80 18.23
N PHE A 6 -12.60 1.54 17.53
CA PHE A 6 -12.75 0.41 16.60
C PHE A 6 -11.86 0.58 15.36
N ILE A 7 -11.82 1.80 14.80
CA ILE A 7 -10.93 2.13 13.68
C ILE A 7 -9.46 2.04 14.11
N ARG A 8 -9.12 2.48 15.33
CA ARG A 8 -7.76 2.43 15.85
C ARG A 8 -7.29 0.98 16.10
N SER A 9 -8.17 0.12 16.63
CA SER A 9 -7.85 -1.31 16.83
C SER A 9 -7.67 -2.03 15.49
N ALA A 10 -8.54 -1.80 14.50
CA ALA A 10 -8.37 -2.36 13.15
C ALA A 10 -7.04 -1.94 12.48
N LYS A 11 -6.60 -0.70 12.67
CA LYS A 11 -5.30 -0.22 12.17
C LYS A 11 -4.11 -0.89 12.87
N ARG A 12 -4.19 -1.11 14.18
CA ARG A 12 -3.14 -1.83 14.94
C ARG A 12 -3.08 -3.30 14.54
N ALA A 13 -4.24 -3.93 14.37
CA ALA A 13 -4.36 -5.31 13.94
C ALA A 13 -3.65 -5.57 12.61
N LEU A 14 -3.86 -4.67 11.65
CA LEU A 14 -3.23 -4.71 10.33
C LEU A 14 -1.71 -4.48 10.39
N SER A 15 -1.22 -3.62 11.30
CA SER A 15 0.22 -3.40 11.47
C SER A 15 0.94 -4.66 11.94
N ALA A 16 0.41 -5.35 12.95
CA ALA A 16 1.03 -6.58 13.47
C ALA A 16 0.94 -7.75 12.48
N LEU A 17 -0.14 -7.83 11.67
CA LEU A 17 -0.25 -8.78 10.54
C LEU A 17 0.90 -8.66 9.53
N LEU A 18 1.42 -7.44 9.33
CA LEU A 18 2.42 -7.16 8.31
C LEU A 18 3.87 -7.26 8.81
N GLU A 19 4.08 -7.26 10.12
CA GLU A 19 5.39 -7.47 10.75
C GLU A 19 5.74 -8.96 10.81
N SER A 20 4.78 -9.83 11.11
CA SER A 20 5.00 -11.29 11.14
C SER A 20 5.20 -11.90 9.74
N ALA A 21 4.55 -11.35 8.71
CA ALA A 21 4.72 -11.78 7.32
C ALA A 21 6.12 -11.47 6.73
N ARG A 22 6.99 -10.76 7.46
CA ARG A 22 8.38 -10.45 7.05
C ARG A 22 9.43 -11.39 7.65
N GLY A 23 9.04 -12.46 8.34
CA GLY A 23 9.97 -13.41 8.95
C GLY A 23 10.89 -14.09 7.94
N GLU A 24 12.21 -13.91 8.11
CA GLU A 24 13.24 -14.68 7.41
C GLU A 24 13.24 -16.16 7.87
N PRO A 25 13.66 -17.10 7.01
CA PRO A 25 13.64 -18.51 7.35
C PRO A 25 14.84 -18.90 8.23
N GLY A 26 14.56 -19.15 9.51
CA GLY A 26 15.19 -20.24 10.26
C GLY A 26 16.01 -19.87 11.49
N SER A 27 15.66 -20.50 12.61
CA SER A 27 16.63 -21.09 13.54
C SER A 27 15.93 -22.11 14.44
N LYS A 28 16.36 -23.37 14.34
CA LYS A 28 16.05 -24.44 15.29
C LYS A 28 16.79 -24.19 16.61
N TYR A 29 16.13 -24.19 17.76
CA TYR A 29 16.70 -24.65 19.05
C TYR A 29 15.55 -25.05 19.99
N LYS A 30 15.38 -26.36 20.22
CA LYS A 30 15.62 -27.12 21.47
C LYS A 30 14.75 -26.72 22.67
N SER A 31 13.95 -27.71 23.06
CA SER A 31 13.26 -27.91 24.32
C SER A 31 14.15 -27.79 25.56
N GLU A 32 13.64 -27.14 26.61
CA GLU A 32 13.72 -27.58 28.02
C GLU A 32 12.70 -26.81 28.88
N GLU A 33 12.32 -27.42 30.00
CA GLU A 33 11.03 -27.37 30.70
C GLU A 33 10.78 -26.21 31.68
N SER A 34 9.47 -25.99 31.90
CA SER A 34 8.75 -25.59 33.12
C SER A 34 8.95 -24.20 33.74
N GLU A 35 7.88 -23.39 33.72
CA GLU A 35 7.28 -22.83 34.94
C GLU A 35 5.80 -22.48 34.71
N GLU A 36 4.93 -22.95 35.60
CA GLU A 36 3.48 -22.85 35.56
C GLU A 36 2.99 -21.40 35.65
N THR A 37 2.37 -20.89 34.58
CA THR A 37 1.37 -19.81 34.69
C THR A 37 0.21 -20.11 33.72
N SER A 38 -1.02 -19.92 34.22
CA SER A 38 -2.28 -20.32 33.58
C SER A 38 -2.44 -19.79 32.14
N GLU A 39 -2.38 -20.70 31.16
CA GLU A 39 -2.54 -20.39 29.73
C GLU A 39 -3.96 -19.89 29.37
N PRO A 40 -4.09 -18.85 28.52
CA PRO A 40 -5.35 -18.51 27.88
C PRO A 40 -5.71 -19.61 26.86
N ARG A 41 -6.95 -20.11 26.94
CA ARG A 41 -7.42 -21.29 26.22
C ARG A 41 -7.61 -20.97 24.73
N ALA A 42 -6.61 -21.23 23.90
CA ALA A 42 -6.79 -21.24 22.44
C ALA A 42 -7.89 -22.24 22.08
N LYS A 43 -8.94 -21.79 21.37
CA LYS A 43 -9.94 -22.69 20.80
C LYS A 43 -9.32 -23.41 19.62
N GLN A 44 -8.65 -24.54 19.88
CA GLN A 44 -8.43 -25.53 18.83
C GLN A 44 -9.79 -25.99 18.32
N LEU A 45 -10.12 -25.64 17.08
CA LEU A 45 -11.16 -26.34 16.34
C LEU A 45 -10.73 -27.81 16.23
N LYS A 46 -11.39 -28.69 17.00
CA LYS A 46 -11.15 -30.12 16.96
C LYS A 46 -11.65 -30.67 15.63
N LEU A 47 -10.72 -31.09 14.78
CA LEU A 47 -10.98 -31.93 13.61
C LEU A 47 -11.61 -33.25 14.08
N SER A 48 -12.87 -33.50 13.75
CA SER A 48 -13.46 -34.83 13.88
C SER A 48 -12.84 -35.74 12.82
N GLN A 49 -12.14 -36.79 13.25
CA GLN A 49 -11.62 -37.81 12.36
C GLN A 49 -12.74 -38.77 11.92
N ASN A 50 -12.75 -39.05 10.61
CA ASN A 50 -13.34 -40.18 9.88
C ASN A 50 -14.86 -40.14 9.59
N GLU A 51 -15.21 -40.24 8.31
CA GLU A 51 -15.70 -41.50 7.71
C GLU A 51 -15.68 -41.44 6.17
N ASP A 52 -15.32 -42.56 5.56
CA ASP A 52 -15.20 -42.81 4.13
C ASP A 52 -16.52 -42.58 3.37
N PHE A 53 -16.47 -41.97 2.18
CA PHE A 53 -17.34 -42.41 1.06
C PHE A 53 -16.77 -41.97 -0.30
N SER A 54 -16.49 -42.97 -1.14
CA SER A 54 -16.22 -42.78 -2.56
C SER A 54 -17.52 -42.55 -3.33
N THR A 55 -17.54 -41.62 -4.30
CA THR A 55 -17.91 -41.86 -5.71
C THR A 55 -18.07 -40.57 -6.53
N SER A 56 -17.27 -40.48 -7.60
CA SER A 56 -17.49 -39.83 -8.91
C SER A 56 -17.61 -38.31 -9.09
N PRO A 57 -17.22 -37.79 -10.28
CA PRO A 57 -16.61 -36.47 -10.41
C PRO A 57 -17.41 -35.45 -11.24
N SER A 58 -16.92 -34.22 -11.15
CA SER A 58 -17.00 -33.12 -12.13
C SER A 58 -18.29 -32.30 -12.19
N LYS A 59 -18.19 -31.04 -11.75
CA LYS A 59 -18.29 -29.86 -12.63
C LYS A 59 -17.80 -28.59 -11.91
N HIS A 60 -16.82 -27.94 -12.54
CA HIS A 60 -16.20 -26.65 -12.19
C HIS A 60 -15.40 -26.63 -10.88
N LYS A 61 -14.17 -27.15 -10.94
CA LYS A 61 -13.11 -26.82 -9.99
C LYS A 61 -12.76 -25.35 -10.22
N VAL A 62 -13.34 -24.45 -9.42
CA VAL A 62 -12.83 -23.08 -9.33
C VAL A 62 -11.48 -23.19 -8.63
N LEU A 63 -10.42 -23.05 -9.41
CA LEU A 63 -9.04 -23.13 -8.93
C LEU A 63 -8.77 -21.86 -8.12
N TYR A 64 -8.66 -22.00 -6.80
CA TYR A 64 -8.12 -20.93 -5.96
C TYR A 64 -6.60 -20.93 -6.12
N ASN A 65 -6.11 -20.03 -6.96
CA ASN A 65 -4.68 -19.79 -7.15
C ASN A 65 -4.23 -18.81 -6.06
N PRO A 66 -3.26 -19.15 -5.19
CA PRO A 66 -2.84 -18.34 -4.04
C PRO A 66 -1.98 -17.13 -4.46
N ILE A 67 -2.51 -16.30 -5.34
CA ILE A 67 -2.07 -14.90 -5.53
C ILE A 67 -2.62 -14.04 -4.36
N ASP A 68 -3.58 -14.56 -3.59
CA ASP A 68 -4.47 -13.79 -2.70
C ASP A 68 -4.29 -14.03 -1.18
N THR A 69 -3.14 -14.55 -0.74
CA THR A 69 -2.84 -14.70 0.71
C THR A 69 -2.93 -13.39 1.47
N ASN A 70 -2.75 -12.26 0.79
CA ASN A 70 -2.76 -10.92 1.36
C ASN A 70 -4.19 -10.28 1.38
N ASP A 71 -5.15 -10.71 0.54
CA ASP A 71 -6.56 -10.26 0.64
C ASP A 71 -7.23 -10.89 1.85
N PHE A 72 -6.92 -12.17 2.10
CA PHE A 72 -7.35 -12.87 3.31
C PHE A 72 -6.87 -12.17 4.60
N MET A 73 -5.64 -11.65 4.64
CA MET A 73 -5.14 -10.89 5.80
C MET A 73 -5.87 -9.56 6.01
N LEU A 74 -6.21 -8.85 4.93
CA LEU A 74 -7.02 -7.63 5.02
C LEU A 74 -8.42 -7.97 5.53
N GLU A 75 -8.99 -9.08 5.06
CA GLU A 75 -10.26 -9.59 5.55
C GLU A 75 -10.20 -9.94 7.04
N CYS A 76 -9.15 -10.64 7.49
CA CYS A 76 -8.94 -10.93 8.90
C CYS A 76 -9.01 -9.67 9.78
N ALA A 77 -8.28 -8.62 9.39
CA ALA A 77 -8.30 -7.34 10.10
C ALA A 77 -9.69 -6.70 10.14
N ARG A 78 -10.49 -6.84 9.06
CA ARG A 78 -11.87 -6.35 9.01
C ARG A 78 -12.81 -7.06 9.97
N TYR A 79 -12.51 -8.30 10.34
CA TYR A 79 -13.23 -9.05 11.36
C TYR A 79 -12.58 -8.89 12.76
N GLY A 80 -11.65 -7.96 12.93
CA GLY A 80 -11.06 -7.64 14.23
C GLY A 80 -9.94 -8.58 14.67
N TRP A 81 -9.36 -9.33 13.73
CA TRP A 81 -8.25 -10.25 13.99
C TRP A 81 -6.91 -9.58 13.74
N THR A 82 -5.97 -9.82 14.65
CA THR A 82 -4.59 -9.35 14.62
C THR A 82 -3.65 -10.54 14.54
N ASN A 83 -2.62 -10.52 13.69
CA ASN A 83 -1.63 -11.59 13.74
C ASN A 83 -0.72 -11.41 14.93
N THR A 84 -0.50 -12.49 15.65
CA THR A 84 0.39 -12.51 16.81
C THR A 84 1.56 -13.46 16.63
N GLU A 85 1.40 -14.53 15.85
CA GLU A 85 2.43 -15.55 15.60
C GLU A 85 2.38 -15.98 14.13
N GLU A 86 3.11 -17.03 13.72
CA GLU A 86 3.18 -17.45 12.30
C GLU A 86 1.80 -17.80 11.73
N ASP A 87 0.99 -18.53 12.51
CA ASP A 87 -0.32 -19.03 12.10
C ASP A 87 -1.46 -18.59 13.06
N ILE A 88 -1.23 -17.64 13.97
CA ILE A 88 -2.21 -17.31 15.03
C ILE A 88 -2.75 -15.89 14.92
N LEU A 89 -4.04 -15.82 14.62
CA LEU A 89 -4.85 -14.62 14.72
C LEU A 89 -5.42 -14.49 16.13
N LYS A 90 -5.37 -13.28 16.70
CA LYS A 90 -5.94 -12.94 18.01
C LYS A 90 -6.86 -11.74 17.92
N CYS A 91 -8.00 -11.80 18.59
CA CYS A 91 -8.84 -10.63 18.78
C CYS A 91 -8.37 -9.84 20.01
N GLU A 92 -8.05 -8.55 19.86
CA GLU A 92 -7.67 -7.69 20.99
C GLU A 92 -8.83 -7.44 21.98
N TYR A 93 -10.07 -7.52 21.49
CA TYR A 93 -11.26 -7.24 22.31
C TYR A 93 -11.67 -8.43 23.18
N CYS A 94 -11.83 -9.62 22.58
CA CYS A 94 -12.29 -10.80 23.31
C CYS A 94 -11.18 -11.76 23.72
N GLY A 95 -9.94 -11.54 23.25
CA GLY A 95 -8.78 -12.36 23.59
C GLY A 95 -8.74 -13.74 22.91
N GLU A 96 -9.80 -14.14 22.21
CA GLU A 96 -9.85 -15.41 21.47
C GLU A 96 -8.77 -15.46 20.38
N GLN A 97 -8.36 -16.68 20.09
CA GLN A 97 -7.34 -16.98 19.08
C GLN A 97 -7.88 -17.96 18.04
N MET A 98 -7.49 -17.76 16.80
CA MET A 98 -7.80 -18.62 15.66
C MET A 98 -6.50 -19.02 14.95
N LEU A 99 -6.33 -20.31 14.73
CA LEU A 99 -5.21 -20.84 13.95
C LEU A 99 -5.56 -20.79 12.45
N VAL A 100 -4.75 -20.09 11.67
CA VAL A 100 -4.83 -20.06 10.21
C VAL A 100 -3.48 -20.44 9.64
N LYS A 101 -3.41 -21.60 9.00
CA LYS A 101 -2.22 -22.04 8.27
C LYS A 101 -2.29 -21.53 6.85
N ILE A 102 -1.44 -20.55 6.54
CA ILE A 102 -1.25 -20.04 5.18
C ILE A 102 0.14 -20.48 4.72
N ILE A 103 0.22 -21.65 4.08
CA ILE A 103 1.50 -22.15 3.59
C ILE A 103 1.80 -21.49 2.23
N PRO A 104 2.92 -20.75 2.07
CA PRO A 104 3.28 -20.15 0.80
C PRO A 104 3.45 -21.20 -0.30
N ASN A 105 3.00 -20.90 -1.51
CA ASN A 105 3.16 -21.75 -2.71
C ASN A 105 2.47 -23.13 -2.64
N ILE A 106 1.53 -23.34 -1.71
CA ILE A 106 0.69 -24.54 -1.67
C ILE A 106 -0.76 -24.13 -1.94
N GLU A 107 -1.41 -24.86 -2.84
CA GLU A 107 -2.85 -24.72 -3.05
C GLU A 107 -3.59 -25.16 -1.77
N ILE A 108 -4.29 -24.23 -1.15
CA ILE A 108 -5.14 -24.52 0.01
C ILE A 108 -6.45 -25.12 -0.52
N GLU A 109 -6.91 -26.20 0.12
CA GLU A 109 -8.19 -26.80 -0.22
C GLU A 109 -9.34 -25.80 -0.04
N GLU A 110 -10.26 -25.73 -1.00
CA GLU A 110 -11.42 -24.82 -0.98
C GLU A 110 -12.25 -24.94 0.31
N LYS A 111 -12.38 -26.16 0.84
CA LYS A 111 -13.06 -26.43 2.11
C LYS A 111 -12.39 -25.72 3.29
N MET A 112 -11.06 -25.65 3.30
CA MET A 112 -10.29 -24.99 4.36
C MET A 112 -10.47 -23.47 4.29
N ILE A 113 -10.55 -22.91 3.08
CA ILE A 113 -10.84 -21.49 2.85
C ILE A 113 -12.21 -21.14 3.42
N VAL A 114 -13.26 -21.91 3.06
CA VAL A 114 -14.62 -21.72 3.60
C VAL A 114 -14.61 -21.77 5.13
N HIS A 115 -13.91 -22.74 5.72
CA HIS A 115 -13.77 -22.83 7.17
C HIS A 115 -13.08 -21.62 7.79
N TYR A 116 -12.05 -21.07 7.14
CA TYR A 116 -11.39 -19.85 7.63
C TYR A 116 -12.33 -18.64 7.58
N HIS A 117 -13.05 -18.41 6.48
CA HIS A 117 -14.02 -17.30 6.40
C HIS A 117 -15.14 -17.43 7.43
N GLU A 118 -15.70 -18.63 7.62
CA GLU A 118 -16.70 -18.87 8.68
C GLU A 118 -16.11 -18.62 10.08
N GLY A 119 -14.85 -19.00 10.27
CA GLY A 119 -14.08 -18.77 11.49
C GLY A 119 -13.92 -17.29 11.83
N LEU A 120 -13.77 -16.42 10.84
CA LEU A 120 -13.58 -14.97 11.05
C LEU A 120 -14.70 -14.34 11.90
N SER A 121 -15.94 -14.81 11.76
CA SER A 121 -17.03 -14.37 12.63
C SER A 121 -17.18 -15.28 13.85
N ASN A 122 -17.16 -16.59 13.64
CA ASN A 122 -17.59 -17.54 14.66
C ASN A 122 -16.56 -17.85 15.75
N ALA A 123 -15.27 -17.64 15.48
CA ALA A 123 -14.20 -17.93 16.43
C ALA A 123 -14.12 -16.91 17.58
N HIS A 124 -14.75 -15.73 17.41
CA HIS A 124 -14.91 -14.76 18.48
C HIS A 124 -15.75 -15.30 19.65
N ALA A 125 -15.55 -14.74 20.84
CA ALA A 125 -16.43 -15.00 21.97
C ALA A 125 -17.88 -14.58 21.63
N SER A 126 -18.88 -15.26 22.19
CA SER A 126 -20.29 -14.96 21.91
C SER A 126 -20.69 -13.53 22.27
N THR A 127 -19.97 -12.90 23.20
CA THR A 127 -20.18 -11.52 23.66
C THR A 127 -19.31 -10.50 22.91
N CYS A 128 -18.49 -10.93 21.96
CA CYS A 128 -17.62 -10.05 21.20
C CYS A 128 -18.41 -9.30 20.12
N PRO A 129 -18.35 -7.97 20.05
CA PRO A 129 -19.03 -7.19 19.00
C PRO A 129 -18.61 -7.59 17.58
N TRP A 130 -17.33 -7.97 17.40
CA TRP A 130 -16.80 -8.41 16.10
C TRP A 130 -17.50 -9.65 15.53
N ARG A 131 -18.12 -10.47 16.40
CA ARG A 131 -18.90 -11.64 15.99
C ARG A 131 -20.15 -11.27 15.19
N GLU A 132 -20.75 -10.12 15.47
CA GLU A 132 -21.99 -9.67 14.84
C GLU A 132 -21.80 -8.46 13.92
N ARG A 133 -20.74 -7.66 14.14
CA ARG A 133 -20.45 -6.44 13.41
C ARG A 133 -18.97 -6.33 13.07
N HIS A 134 -18.64 -6.69 11.83
CA HIS A 134 -17.33 -6.46 11.24
C HIS A 134 -17.28 -5.11 10.51
N CYS A 135 -16.07 -4.67 10.14
CA CYS A 135 -15.88 -3.47 9.33
C CYS A 135 -16.47 -3.63 7.92
N ASP A 136 -17.12 -2.57 7.42
CA ASP A 136 -17.56 -2.48 6.04
C ASP A 136 -16.38 -2.53 5.05
N ASP A 137 -16.66 -2.98 3.83
CA ASP A 137 -15.71 -2.96 2.69
C ASP A 137 -15.14 -1.55 2.40
N PHE A 138 -15.81 -0.49 2.90
CA PHE A 138 -15.42 0.90 2.66
C PHE A 138 -14.38 1.42 3.66
N ILE A 139 -14.06 0.71 4.75
CA ILE A 139 -13.06 1.19 5.74
C ILE A 139 -11.67 1.36 5.13
N TYR A 140 -11.39 0.61 4.07
CA TYR A 140 -10.12 0.62 3.35
C TYR A 140 -10.21 1.36 2.01
N LYS A 141 -11.06 2.41 1.95
CA LYS A 141 -11.13 3.32 0.80
C LYS A 141 -10.75 4.72 1.22
N ILE A 142 -10.18 5.47 0.28
CA ILE A 142 -9.93 6.89 0.50
C ILE A 142 -11.27 7.62 0.44
N SER A 143 -11.63 8.27 1.54
CA SER A 143 -12.89 8.96 1.66
C SER A 143 -12.99 10.08 0.63
N LEU A 144 -14.12 10.14 -0.06
CA LEU A 144 -14.47 11.30 -0.87
C LEU A 144 -14.70 12.48 0.09
N ALA A 145 -13.86 13.49 -0.02
CA ALA A 145 -13.95 14.71 0.77
C ALA A 145 -14.18 15.90 -0.16
N LEU A 146 -14.52 17.06 0.41
CA LEU A 146 -14.57 18.31 -0.34
C LEU A 146 -13.19 18.65 -0.90
N ASP A 147 -13.15 19.27 -2.08
CA ASP A 147 -11.89 19.61 -2.78
C ASP A 147 -10.90 20.38 -1.88
N GLN A 148 -11.41 21.29 -1.05
CA GLN A 148 -10.59 22.03 -0.07
C GLN A 148 -9.94 21.12 0.99
N SER A 149 -10.65 20.08 1.43
CA SER A 149 -10.11 19.10 2.39
C SER A 149 -9.07 18.20 1.72
N ILE A 150 -9.31 17.81 0.47
CA ILE A 150 -8.36 17.05 -0.35
C ILE A 150 -7.06 17.86 -0.53
N LEU A 151 -7.18 19.12 -0.96
CA LEU A 151 -6.05 20.01 -1.16
C LEU A 151 -5.28 20.23 0.14
N LYS A 152 -5.98 20.49 1.26
CA LYS A 152 -5.35 20.62 2.58
C LYS A 152 -4.57 19.37 2.95
N GLY A 153 -5.15 18.19 2.74
CA GLY A 153 -4.47 16.91 3.00
C GLY A 153 -3.22 16.74 2.14
N PHE A 154 -3.30 17.05 0.84
CA PHE A 154 -2.16 17.06 -0.07
C PHE A 154 -1.04 17.99 0.40
N LEU A 155 -1.37 19.25 0.72
CA LEU A 155 -0.39 20.24 1.19
C LEU A 155 0.25 19.85 2.52
N THR A 156 -0.52 19.23 3.42
CA THR A 156 -0.03 18.73 4.70
C THR A 156 1.02 17.64 4.50
N ARG A 157 0.83 16.74 3.52
CA ARG A 157 1.85 15.72 3.17
C ARG A 157 3.05 16.34 2.46
N ALA A 158 2.83 17.31 1.59
CA ALA A 158 3.89 17.93 0.79
C ALA A 158 4.85 18.77 1.62
N SER A 159 4.36 19.47 2.65
CA SER A 159 5.18 20.43 3.40
C SER A 159 6.44 19.79 4.04
N PRO A 160 6.36 18.67 4.78
CA PRO A 160 7.57 18.00 5.30
C PRO A 160 8.48 17.45 4.20
N LEU A 161 7.91 16.97 3.09
CA LEU A 161 8.69 16.46 1.95
C LEU A 161 9.48 17.57 1.28
N ILE A 162 8.92 18.77 1.13
CA ILE A 162 9.64 19.93 0.59
C ILE A 162 10.83 20.29 1.49
N GLN A 163 10.69 20.17 2.81
CA GLN A 163 11.75 20.48 3.78
C GLN A 163 12.94 19.49 3.70
N LEU A 164 12.73 18.26 3.22
CA LEU A 164 13.83 17.31 2.97
C LEU A 164 14.79 17.77 1.87
N GLY A 165 14.32 18.61 0.95
CA GLY A 165 15.14 19.18 -0.10
C GLY A 165 15.68 18.14 -1.08
N ASP A 166 16.97 18.22 -1.38
CA ASP A 166 17.66 17.38 -2.36
C ASP A 166 17.92 15.93 -1.90
N LYS A 167 17.58 15.63 -0.63
CA LYS A 167 17.53 14.27 -0.09
C LYS A 167 16.36 13.46 -0.60
N LEU A 168 15.34 14.12 -1.19
CA LEU A 168 14.22 13.42 -1.81
C LEU A 168 14.70 12.46 -2.91
N PRO A 169 14.03 11.31 -3.09
CA PRO A 169 14.38 10.39 -4.14
C PRO A 169 13.99 10.94 -5.51
N VAL A 170 14.75 10.58 -6.54
CA VAL A 170 14.34 10.79 -7.92
C VAL A 170 13.17 9.86 -8.22
N ILE A 171 12.04 10.43 -8.61
CA ILE A 171 10.82 9.66 -8.96
C ILE A 171 10.90 9.10 -10.38
N LYS A 172 10.24 7.96 -10.63
CA LYS A 172 10.12 7.36 -11.98
C LYS A 172 9.03 8.00 -12.84
N VAL A 173 8.07 8.70 -12.23
CA VAL A 173 6.94 9.31 -12.93
C VAL A 173 7.43 10.36 -13.92
N GLU A 174 6.89 10.32 -15.13
CA GLU A 174 7.18 11.34 -16.15
C GLU A 174 6.32 12.57 -15.91
N ILE A 175 6.99 13.69 -15.69
CA ILE A 175 6.35 14.95 -15.36
C ILE A 175 6.27 15.81 -16.61
N ASN A 176 5.05 16.16 -17.00
CA ASN A 176 4.82 17.10 -18.09
C ASN A 176 4.71 18.54 -17.55
N GLU A 177 4.75 19.49 -18.48
CA GLU A 177 4.64 20.91 -18.15
C GLU A 177 3.28 21.25 -17.52
N GLU A 178 2.21 20.62 -17.99
CA GLU A 178 0.86 20.87 -17.50
C GLU A 178 0.70 20.49 -16.01
N PHE A 179 1.23 19.34 -15.60
CA PHE A 179 1.27 18.92 -14.20
C PHE A 179 2.07 19.94 -13.38
N THR A 180 3.22 20.35 -13.89
CA THR A 180 4.07 21.35 -13.25
C THR A 180 3.33 22.66 -12.99
N GLN A 181 2.62 23.17 -14.01
CA GLN A 181 1.78 24.37 -13.89
C GLN A 181 0.64 24.17 -12.88
N THR A 182 0.00 23.01 -12.88
CA THR A 182 -1.07 22.64 -11.95
C THR A 182 -0.58 22.67 -10.50
N ILE A 183 0.56 22.05 -10.22
CA ILE A 183 1.18 22.06 -8.89
C ILE A 183 1.56 23.49 -8.50
N ASN A 184 2.23 24.24 -9.37
CA ASN A 184 2.62 25.62 -9.11
C ASN A 184 1.42 26.55 -8.81
N ALA A 185 0.25 26.26 -9.37
CA ALA A 185 -0.97 27.03 -9.09
C ALA A 185 -1.51 26.81 -7.66
N VAL A 186 -1.40 25.60 -7.13
CA VAL A 186 -1.97 25.24 -5.82
C VAL A 186 -0.98 25.28 -4.65
N MET A 187 0.32 25.26 -4.93
CA MET A 187 1.35 25.33 -3.90
C MET A 187 1.40 26.71 -3.22
N PRO A 188 1.64 26.77 -1.90
CA PRO A 188 1.86 28.03 -1.18
C PRO A 188 3.01 28.84 -1.77
N SER A 189 2.94 30.17 -1.68
CA SER A 189 3.94 31.07 -2.27
C SER A 189 5.36 30.80 -1.75
N GLU A 190 5.50 30.40 -0.48
CA GLU A 190 6.76 30.05 0.16
C GLU A 190 7.40 28.80 -0.44
N ALA A 191 6.59 27.87 -0.94
CA ALA A 191 7.09 26.66 -1.59
C ALA A 191 7.62 26.93 -3.01
N LYS A 192 7.18 28.02 -3.66
CA LYS A 192 7.57 28.34 -5.05
C LYS A 192 8.99 28.89 -5.17
N THR A 193 9.63 29.25 -4.07
CA THR A 193 11.05 29.65 -4.06
C THR A 193 12.00 28.46 -4.00
N VAL A 194 11.46 27.25 -3.74
CA VAL A 194 12.23 26.02 -3.73
C VAL A 194 12.53 25.59 -5.16
N ASP A 195 13.65 24.89 -5.33
CA ASP A 195 14.02 24.24 -6.58
C ASP A 195 12.86 23.41 -7.15
N GLN A 196 12.61 23.56 -8.46
CA GLN A 196 11.46 22.97 -9.13
C GLN A 196 11.47 21.43 -9.07
N ASP A 197 12.64 20.77 -9.11
CA ASP A 197 12.74 19.31 -9.04
C ASP A 197 12.30 18.80 -7.66
N ILE A 198 12.69 19.52 -6.61
CA ILE A 198 12.31 19.21 -5.21
C ILE A 198 10.80 19.41 -5.04
N LEU A 199 10.27 20.52 -5.55
CA LEU A 199 8.84 20.84 -5.46
C LEU A 199 7.99 19.76 -6.14
N ILE A 200 8.39 19.33 -7.33
CA ILE A 200 7.71 18.32 -8.12
C ILE A 200 7.84 16.93 -7.49
N ALA A 201 9.03 16.54 -7.03
CA ALA A 201 9.22 15.26 -6.33
C ALA A 201 8.32 15.17 -5.07
N ALA A 202 8.31 16.21 -4.25
CA ALA A 202 7.46 16.29 -3.07
C ALA A 202 5.97 16.25 -3.42
N ALA A 203 5.55 16.96 -4.47
CA ALA A 203 4.17 16.96 -4.95
C ALA A 203 3.75 15.57 -5.45
N CYS A 204 4.58 14.88 -6.24
CA CYS A 204 4.29 13.53 -6.71
C CYS A 204 4.17 12.54 -5.55
N LEU A 205 5.13 12.53 -4.62
CA LEU A 205 5.05 11.68 -3.44
C LEU A 205 3.75 11.91 -2.66
N SER A 206 3.40 13.17 -2.43
CA SER A 206 2.16 13.57 -1.73
C SER A 206 0.89 13.18 -2.48
N LEU A 207 0.90 13.30 -3.81
CA LEU A 207 -0.21 12.92 -4.68
C LEU A 207 -0.50 11.42 -4.59
N PHE A 208 0.55 10.60 -4.55
CA PHE A 208 0.45 9.16 -4.38
C PHE A 208 0.34 8.71 -2.91
N GLY A 209 0.16 9.65 -1.98
CA GLY A 209 -0.16 9.35 -0.58
C GLY A 209 1.03 9.00 0.31
N TRP A 210 2.25 9.24 -0.16
CA TRP A 210 3.45 9.08 0.66
C TRP A 210 3.59 10.24 1.64
N GLU A 211 4.01 9.91 2.85
CA GLU A 211 4.30 10.84 3.95
C GLU A 211 5.73 10.65 4.42
N TYR A 212 6.38 11.74 4.83
CA TYR A 212 7.70 11.67 5.46
C TYR A 212 7.58 11.32 6.95
N GLU A 213 8.49 10.48 7.42
CA GLU A 213 8.73 10.27 8.85
C GLU A 213 10.22 10.04 9.10
N LEU A 214 10.72 10.55 10.23
CA LEU A 214 12.05 10.24 10.73
C LEU A 214 11.93 9.12 11.76
N ILE A 215 12.45 7.94 11.45
CA ILE A 215 12.40 6.76 12.34
C ILE A 215 13.83 6.37 12.69
N ASP A 216 14.18 6.41 13.98
CA ASP A 216 15.52 6.06 14.48
C ASP A 216 16.67 6.78 13.74
N GLY A 217 16.44 8.04 13.36
CA GLY A 217 17.40 8.87 12.64
C GLY A 217 17.50 8.59 11.13
N LEU A 218 16.65 7.72 10.59
CA LEU A 218 16.58 7.40 9.16
C LEU A 218 15.38 8.10 8.51
N ASP A 219 15.65 8.77 7.39
CA ASP A 219 14.62 9.41 6.58
C ASP A 219 13.78 8.34 5.85
N MET A 220 12.47 8.29 6.11
CA MET A 220 11.57 7.28 5.58
C MET A 220 10.40 7.92 4.81
N LEU A 221 10.00 7.27 3.73
CA LEU A 221 8.66 7.45 3.15
C LEU A 221 7.74 6.37 3.71
N LYS A 222 6.56 6.76 4.18
CA LYS A 222 5.52 5.83 4.62
C LYS A 222 4.22 6.04 3.88
N CYS A 223 3.45 4.96 3.75
CA CYS A 223 2.06 5.03 3.31
C CYS A 223 1.14 4.72 4.50
N PRO A 224 0.23 5.63 4.90
CA PRO A 224 -0.66 5.39 6.03
C PRO A 224 -1.78 4.39 5.75
N PHE A 225 -1.99 4.00 4.48
CA PHE A 225 -2.97 2.98 4.11
C PHE A 225 -2.35 1.59 4.10
N CYS A 226 -1.25 1.39 3.35
CA CYS A 226 -0.64 0.07 3.24
C CYS A 226 0.53 -0.18 4.20
N PHE A 227 0.83 0.77 5.08
CA PHE A 227 1.89 0.70 6.11
C PHE A 227 3.28 0.38 5.55
N ARG A 228 3.48 0.55 4.24
CA ARG A 228 4.79 0.42 3.63
C ARG A 228 5.67 1.55 4.17
N GLN A 229 6.88 1.19 4.56
CA GLN A 229 7.95 2.11 4.92
C GLN A 229 9.12 1.85 3.96
N CYS A 230 9.61 2.91 3.34
CA CYS A 230 10.67 2.89 2.36
C CYS A 230 11.80 3.82 2.85
N PRO A 231 12.94 3.27 3.30
CA PRO A 231 14.11 4.07 3.67
C PRO A 231 14.65 4.82 2.47
N LEU A 232 14.81 6.14 2.58
CA LEU A 232 15.26 6.98 1.47
C LEU A 232 16.69 6.62 1.01
N LEU A 233 17.51 6.06 1.89
CA LEU A 233 18.87 5.60 1.56
C LEU A 233 18.92 4.50 0.51
N ASN A 234 17.82 3.76 0.31
CA ASN A 234 17.72 2.72 -0.73
C ASN A 234 17.49 3.30 -2.13
N TYR A 235 17.25 4.61 -2.23
CA TYR A 235 16.93 5.29 -3.47
C TYR A 235 17.97 6.35 -3.79
N ARG A 236 18.15 6.61 -5.09
CA ARG A 236 18.99 7.70 -5.56
C ARG A 236 18.27 9.02 -5.31
N ASN A 237 18.85 9.86 -4.47
CA ASN A 237 18.35 11.20 -4.20
C ASN A 237 18.69 12.20 -5.32
N ILE A 238 18.03 13.35 -5.31
CA ILE A 238 18.18 14.42 -6.30
C ILE A 238 19.62 14.95 -6.33
N ALA A 239 20.25 15.15 -5.17
CA ALA A 239 21.64 15.61 -5.07
C ALA A 239 22.61 14.70 -5.85
N LYS A 240 22.60 13.40 -5.53
CA LYS A 240 23.42 12.38 -6.19
C LYS A 240 23.08 12.24 -7.67
N HIS A 241 21.81 12.40 -8.04
CA HIS A 241 21.42 12.37 -9.45
C HIS A 241 22.05 13.50 -10.26
N ARG A 242 22.07 14.72 -9.72
CA ARG A 242 22.71 15.88 -10.33
C ARG A 242 24.22 15.69 -10.46
N GLU A 243 24.87 15.15 -9.45
CA GLU A 243 26.30 14.81 -9.51
C GLU A 243 26.61 13.83 -10.65
N ILE A 244 25.79 12.79 -10.82
CA ILE A 244 25.93 11.80 -11.90
C ILE A 244 25.72 12.46 -13.26
N GLN A 245 24.69 13.30 -13.42
CA GLN A 245 24.42 14.03 -14.67
C GLN A 245 25.60 14.94 -15.02
N GLN A 246 26.12 15.72 -14.07
CA GLN A 246 27.27 16.59 -14.32
C GLN A 246 28.53 15.81 -14.74
N LYS A 247 28.77 14.62 -14.19
CA LYS A 247 29.89 13.76 -14.62
C LYS A 247 29.69 13.23 -16.04
N ARG A 248 28.45 12.87 -16.40
CA ARG A 248 28.09 12.45 -17.77
C ARG A 248 28.25 13.58 -18.78
N ASP A 249 27.77 14.77 -18.46
CA ASP A 249 27.89 15.95 -19.33
C ASP A 249 29.36 16.34 -19.57
N LYS A 250 30.23 16.10 -18.58
CA LYS A 250 31.68 16.28 -18.68
C LYS A 250 32.41 15.14 -19.39
N GLY A 251 31.71 14.11 -19.86
CA GLY A 251 32.27 12.93 -20.54
C GLY A 251 33.12 12.03 -19.63
N ILE A 252 32.99 12.16 -18.31
CA ILE A 252 33.77 11.39 -17.31
C ILE A 252 33.16 9.99 -17.13
N LEU A 253 31.84 9.86 -17.28
CA LEU A 253 31.12 8.59 -17.28
C LEU A 253 30.66 8.31 -18.71
N GLN A 254 31.06 7.17 -19.27
CA GLN A 254 30.60 6.66 -20.56
C GLN A 254 29.65 5.49 -20.33
N ASP A 255 28.57 5.39 -21.11
CA ASP A 255 27.70 4.22 -21.13
C ASP A 255 28.46 3.05 -21.80
N ASN A 256 29.36 2.41 -21.07
CA ASN A 256 29.98 1.17 -21.52
C ASN A 256 28.95 0.06 -21.42
N GLN A 257 28.21 -0.16 -22.52
CA GLN A 257 27.49 -1.40 -22.72
C GLN A 257 28.51 -2.53 -22.87
N LYS A 258 28.56 -3.41 -21.86
CA LYS A 258 29.40 -4.59 -21.69
C LYS A 258 30.77 -4.27 -21.09
N ASP A 259 30.90 -4.56 -19.80
CA ASP A 259 32.02 -5.33 -19.26
C ASP A 259 31.55 -5.95 -17.94
N GLU A 260 31.25 -7.24 -17.98
CA GLU A 260 31.19 -8.09 -16.79
C GLU A 260 32.63 -8.22 -16.26
N GLU A 261 32.81 -8.19 -14.94
CA GLU A 261 34.10 -8.30 -14.23
C GLU A 261 34.83 -6.99 -13.90
N ASN A 262 34.19 -6.09 -13.14
CA ASN A 262 34.91 -5.36 -12.10
C ASN A 262 34.02 -4.95 -10.93
N THR A 263 34.44 -5.30 -9.71
CA THR A 263 33.65 -5.24 -8.48
C THR A 263 33.54 -3.83 -7.87
N GLN A 264 33.51 -2.79 -8.72
CA GLN A 264 33.36 -1.38 -8.30
C GLN A 264 32.25 -0.61 -9.04
N ASP A 265 31.63 -1.18 -10.07
CA ASP A 265 30.54 -0.54 -10.82
C ASP A 265 29.16 -1.07 -10.38
N MET A 266 28.70 -0.61 -9.22
CA MET A 266 27.28 -0.60 -8.83
C MET A 266 26.49 0.57 -9.47
N GLU A 267 27.07 1.22 -10.49
CA GLU A 267 26.33 2.00 -11.49
C GLU A 267 25.77 0.96 -12.48
N ILE A 268 24.49 0.59 -12.57
CA ILE A 268 23.26 1.36 -12.69
C ILE A 268 22.11 0.41 -12.32
N LEU A 269 21.86 0.17 -11.03
CA LEU A 269 20.50 -0.22 -10.66
C LEU A 269 19.65 1.04 -10.77
N ASP A 270 18.50 0.96 -11.43
CA ASP A 270 17.55 2.09 -11.52
C ASP A 270 16.87 2.32 -10.17
N LEU A 271 17.64 2.86 -9.21
CA LEU A 271 17.24 3.19 -7.83
C LEU A 271 16.34 4.43 -7.76
N LYS A 272 15.57 4.70 -8.81
CA LYS A 272 14.53 5.72 -8.78
C LYS A 272 13.31 5.16 -8.03
N PHE A 273 12.62 6.04 -7.30
CA PHE A 273 11.44 5.66 -6.54
C PHE A 273 10.21 5.61 -7.45
N ASP A 274 9.56 4.46 -7.51
CA ASP A 274 8.29 4.31 -8.23
C ASP A 274 7.12 4.62 -7.29
N THR A 275 6.47 5.77 -7.50
CA THR A 275 5.43 6.25 -6.59
C THR A 275 4.21 5.34 -6.52
N GLU A 276 3.98 4.51 -7.54
CA GLU A 276 2.89 3.56 -7.62
C GLU A 276 3.33 2.17 -7.14
N LEU A 277 4.40 1.62 -7.72
CA LEU A 277 4.82 0.24 -7.49
C LEU A 277 5.46 0.00 -6.11
N GLU A 278 5.92 1.05 -5.43
CA GLU A 278 6.42 0.90 -4.06
C GLU A 278 5.30 0.66 -3.04
N HIS A 279 4.06 0.99 -3.37
CA HIS A 279 2.93 0.63 -2.52
C HIS A 279 2.76 -0.89 -2.47
N ARG A 280 2.19 -1.40 -1.38
CA ARG A 280 1.70 -2.78 -1.39
C ARG A 280 0.58 -2.90 -2.42
N TRP A 281 0.48 -4.06 -3.05
CA TRP A 281 -0.46 -4.35 -4.13
C TRP A 281 -1.94 -4.02 -3.78
N TYR A 282 -2.30 -4.07 -2.50
CA TYR A 282 -3.66 -3.79 -2.00
C TYR A 282 -3.90 -2.31 -1.69
N CYS A 283 -2.90 -1.43 -1.76
CA CYS A 283 -3.01 -0.05 -1.27
C CYS A 283 -4.14 0.74 -1.93
N ALA A 284 -5.05 1.32 -1.13
CA ALA A 284 -6.17 2.13 -1.63
C ALA A 284 -5.74 3.36 -2.43
N TRP A 285 -4.51 3.85 -2.22
CA TRP A 285 -3.93 4.90 -3.07
C TRP A 285 -3.85 4.48 -4.54
N ILE A 286 -3.62 3.19 -4.80
CA ILE A 286 -3.40 2.63 -6.14
C ILE A 286 -4.62 1.83 -6.63
N THR A 287 -5.27 1.08 -5.75
CA THR A 287 -6.41 0.21 -6.11
C THR A 287 -7.77 0.90 -5.97
N GLY A 288 -7.87 1.93 -5.12
CA GLY A 288 -9.11 2.63 -4.79
C GLY A 288 -10.07 1.88 -3.85
N ASP A 289 -10.08 0.55 -3.92
CA ASP A 289 -11.00 -0.31 -3.17
C ASP A 289 -10.30 -1.32 -2.23
N GLY A 290 -8.97 -1.27 -2.14
CA GLY A 290 -8.21 -2.23 -1.33
C GLY A 290 -7.95 -3.57 -2.01
N LYS A 291 -8.60 -3.84 -3.14
CA LYS A 291 -8.60 -5.16 -3.79
C LYS A 291 -7.61 -5.17 -4.96
N PRO A 292 -7.01 -6.34 -5.29
CA PRO A 292 -6.05 -6.39 -6.38
C PRO A 292 -6.71 -5.97 -7.70
N ASN A 293 -5.89 -5.49 -8.63
CA ASN A 293 -6.33 -5.16 -10.00
C ASN A 293 -6.26 -6.37 -10.94
N VAL A 294 -5.79 -7.53 -10.44
CA VAL A 294 -5.62 -8.77 -11.20
C VAL A 294 -6.97 -9.26 -11.74
N ASN A 295 -6.99 -9.68 -13.01
CA ASN A 295 -8.16 -10.23 -13.72
C ASN A 295 -9.37 -9.28 -13.87
N LYS A 296 -9.21 -7.97 -13.62
CA LYS A 296 -10.27 -6.98 -13.82
C LYS A 296 -10.31 -6.48 -15.25
N THR A 297 -11.51 -6.31 -15.79
CA THR A 297 -11.72 -5.69 -17.10
C THR A 297 -11.37 -4.20 -17.06
N SER A 298 -11.08 -3.61 -18.23
CA SER A 298 -10.84 -2.17 -18.37
C SER A 298 -12.02 -1.31 -17.85
N GLU A 299 -13.25 -1.81 -18.02
CA GLU A 299 -14.46 -1.15 -17.51
C GLU A 299 -14.57 -1.21 -15.98
N GLU A 300 -14.07 -2.26 -15.33
CA GLU A 300 -14.05 -2.36 -13.87
C GLU A 300 -12.94 -1.50 -13.27
N LEU A 301 -11.78 -1.41 -13.93
CA LEU A 301 -10.67 -0.56 -13.51
C LEU A 301 -11.00 0.93 -13.63
N THR A 302 -11.73 1.32 -14.67
CA THR A 302 -12.18 2.73 -14.85
C THR A 302 -13.22 3.17 -13.83
N LYS A 303 -13.99 2.22 -13.27
CA LYS A 303 -14.93 2.49 -12.15
C LYS A 303 -14.23 2.64 -10.81
N LYS A 304 -13.03 2.07 -10.65
CA LYS A 304 -12.22 2.31 -9.46
C LYS A 304 -11.67 3.73 -9.50
N LYS A 305 -11.79 4.43 -8.38
CA LYS A 305 -11.14 5.73 -8.18
C LYS A 305 -10.01 5.56 -7.16
N PRO A 306 -8.78 5.29 -7.62
CA PRO A 306 -7.60 5.28 -6.75
C PRO A 306 -7.47 6.58 -5.97
N GLY A 307 -6.86 6.52 -4.79
CA GLY A 307 -6.60 7.71 -3.98
C GLY A 307 -5.90 8.84 -4.70
N TRP A 308 -4.91 8.50 -5.53
CA TRP A 308 -4.15 9.50 -6.26
C TRP A 308 -5.00 10.18 -7.33
N HIS A 309 -5.96 9.47 -7.93
CA HIS A 309 -6.95 10.05 -8.84
C HIS A 309 -7.88 11.03 -8.09
N ILE A 310 -8.42 10.61 -6.94
CA ILE A 310 -9.29 11.46 -6.11
C ILE A 310 -8.54 12.73 -5.70
N THR A 311 -7.26 12.59 -5.35
CA THR A 311 -6.41 13.71 -4.94
C THR A 311 -6.10 14.64 -6.11
N LEU A 312 -5.76 14.09 -7.27
CA LEU A 312 -5.53 14.86 -8.49
C LEU A 312 -6.77 15.66 -8.89
N ASP A 313 -7.96 15.05 -8.83
CA ASP A 313 -9.22 15.71 -9.14
C ASP A 313 -9.45 16.95 -8.26
N GLY A 314 -9.27 16.80 -6.94
CA GLY A 314 -9.39 17.90 -6.00
C GLY A 314 -8.35 19.00 -6.23
N ILE A 315 -7.12 18.64 -6.58
CA ILE A 315 -6.05 19.59 -6.93
C ILE A 315 -6.41 20.37 -8.20
N VAL A 316 -6.78 19.68 -9.28
CA VAL A 316 -7.11 20.31 -10.57
C VAL A 316 -8.32 21.23 -10.44
N ARG A 317 -9.36 20.80 -9.73
CA ARG A 317 -10.54 21.65 -9.44
C ARG A 317 -10.18 22.88 -8.62
N SER A 318 -9.21 22.75 -7.71
CA SER A 318 -8.70 23.88 -6.91
C SER A 318 -7.71 24.77 -7.69
N SER A 319 -7.11 24.28 -8.78
CA SER A 319 -6.14 25.01 -9.58
C SER A 319 -6.79 25.93 -10.62
N ILE A 320 -8.06 25.69 -10.96
CA ILE A 320 -8.81 26.46 -11.95
C ILE A 320 -9.52 27.62 -11.23
N PRO A 321 -9.30 28.89 -11.62
CA PRO A 321 -10.12 29.99 -11.13
C PRO A 321 -11.58 29.73 -11.46
N PHE A 322 -12.50 29.93 -10.51
CA PHE A 322 -13.93 29.76 -10.77
C PHE A 322 -14.36 30.60 -11.99
N ASN A 323 -14.67 29.91 -13.09
CA ASN A 323 -15.18 30.53 -14.30
C ASN A 323 -16.46 29.79 -14.73
N PRO A 324 -17.63 30.46 -14.71
CA PRO A 324 -18.91 29.83 -15.03
C PRO A 324 -19.02 29.36 -16.50
N ASN A 325 -18.08 29.73 -17.37
CA ASN A 325 -18.04 29.32 -18.78
C ASN A 325 -17.08 28.15 -19.06
N THR A 326 -16.31 27.68 -18.07
CA THR A 326 -15.46 26.49 -18.24
C THR A 326 -16.36 25.26 -18.23
N SER A 327 -16.52 24.60 -19.39
CA SER A 327 -17.36 23.41 -19.48
C SER A 327 -16.78 22.25 -18.65
N VAL A 328 -17.67 21.44 -18.09
CA VAL A 328 -17.31 20.23 -17.34
C VAL A 328 -16.47 19.30 -18.22
N ASP A 329 -16.78 19.21 -19.51
CA ASP A 329 -16.08 18.39 -20.50
C ASP A 329 -14.59 18.72 -20.64
N LEU A 330 -14.22 20.01 -20.58
CA LEU A 330 -12.81 20.44 -20.66
C LEU A 330 -12.01 20.03 -19.42
N THR A 331 -12.65 20.04 -18.25
CA THR A 331 -12.00 19.62 -16.99
C THR A 331 -11.79 18.11 -16.97
N ASP A 332 -12.76 17.35 -17.47
CA ASP A 332 -12.66 15.88 -17.55
C ASP A 332 -11.62 15.43 -18.58
N LEU A 333 -11.53 16.12 -19.72
CA LEU A 333 -10.48 15.88 -20.72
C LEU A 333 -9.09 16.12 -20.11
N ARG A 334 -8.90 17.27 -19.46
CA ARG A 334 -7.66 17.63 -18.77
C ARG A 334 -7.25 16.60 -17.71
N LEU A 335 -8.22 16.16 -16.90
CA LEU A 335 -7.98 15.10 -15.91
C LEU A 335 -7.55 13.79 -16.55
N SER A 336 -8.17 13.41 -17.67
CA SER A 336 -7.82 12.19 -18.38
C SER A 336 -6.38 12.21 -18.90
N GLU A 337 -5.92 13.35 -19.43
CA GLU A 337 -4.55 13.53 -19.92
C GLU A 337 -3.53 13.47 -18.79
N LEU A 338 -3.76 14.20 -17.69
CA LEU A 338 -2.87 14.17 -16.52
C LEU A 338 -2.78 12.77 -15.91
N ARG A 339 -3.90 12.06 -15.75
CA ARG A 339 -3.90 10.67 -15.25
C ARG A 339 -3.14 9.73 -16.17
N ASN A 340 -3.31 9.90 -17.48
CA ASN A 340 -2.65 9.09 -18.49
C ASN A 340 -1.12 9.26 -18.49
N ASN A 341 -0.62 10.44 -18.16
CA ASN A 341 0.81 10.75 -18.12
C ASN A 341 1.45 10.33 -16.79
N LEU A 342 0.72 10.47 -15.68
CA LEU A 342 1.23 10.17 -14.35
C LEU A 342 1.23 8.68 -14.01
N SER A 343 0.51 7.83 -14.75
CA SER A 343 0.49 6.38 -14.49
C SER A 343 1.77 5.71 -15.05
N PRO A 344 2.65 5.16 -14.19
CA PRO A 344 3.91 4.53 -14.63
C PRO A 344 3.68 3.24 -15.44
N SER A 345 2.53 2.60 -15.25
CA SER A 345 2.16 1.27 -15.74
C SER A 345 2.04 1.16 -17.27
N LYS A 346 2.15 2.25 -18.02
CA LYS A 346 2.09 2.24 -19.50
C LYS A 346 3.38 1.83 -20.21
N LYS A 347 4.50 1.67 -19.51
CA LYS A 347 5.81 1.44 -20.16
C LYS A 347 6.30 -0.01 -20.20
N MET A 348 5.48 -0.99 -19.81
CA MET A 348 5.80 -2.41 -19.93
C MET A 348 4.94 -3.13 -20.98
N MET A 349 4.67 -2.49 -22.11
CA MET A 349 4.08 -3.15 -23.28
C MET A 349 4.88 -2.86 -24.54
#